data_AF-A0A227J6H3-F1
#
_entry.id   AF-A0A227J6H3-F1
#
_cell.length_a   1.000
_cell.length_b   1.000
_cell.length_c   1.000
_cell.angle_alpha   90.00
_cell.angle_beta   90.00
_cell.angle_gamma   90.00
#
_symmetry.space_group_name_H-M   'P 1'
#
loop_
_entity.id
_entity.type
_entity.pdbx_description
1 polymer ?
#
loop_
_entity_poly.entity_id
_entity_poly.type
_entity_poly.pdbx_seq_one_letter_code
_entity_poly.pdbx_strand_id
1 'polypeptide(L)'
;EKQKDVMVNSVAPVWDGNETWIVLGGASLFGAFPMAYAVIIEALTIPLTLMLIALIFRGVAFEFRFKALENHLKFWDRSFIVGSILTTFFQGIVVGAVIQGFTVENRVFVGSQLD
;
A
#
# COMPACT_ATOMS: atom_id res chain seq x y z
N GLU A 1 18.69 4.23 20.23
CA GLU A 1 17.22 4.37 20.37
C GLU A 1 16.75 5.80 20.10
N LYS A 2 17.30 6.84 20.76
CA LYS A 2 17.03 8.26 20.42
C LYS A 2 17.03 8.60 18.91
N GLN A 3 18.01 8.11 18.13
CA GLN A 3 18.05 8.33 16.68
C GLN A 3 16.92 7.64 15.91
N LYS A 4 16.49 6.44 16.34
CA LYS A 4 15.35 5.75 15.73
C LYS A 4 14.04 6.46 16.05
N ASP A 5 13.91 7.04 17.24
CA ASP A 5 12.69 7.78 17.60
C ASP A 5 12.61 9.13 16.88
N VAL A 6 13.73 9.83 16.70
CA VAL A 6 13.77 11.03 15.84
C VAL A 6 13.45 10.69 14.39
N MET A 7 13.96 9.57 13.87
CA MET A 7 13.66 9.09 12.52
C MET A 7 12.17 8.76 12.36
N VAL A 8 11.58 8.01 13.28
CA VAL A 8 10.16 7.62 13.22
C VAL A 8 9.24 8.84 13.35
N ASN A 9 9.54 9.79 14.25
CA ASN A 9 8.77 11.04 14.35
C ASN A 9 8.82 11.87 13.07
N SER A 10 9.94 11.87 12.35
CA SER A 10 10.09 12.59 11.10
C SER A 10 9.31 11.94 9.94
N VAL A 11 9.07 10.63 10.03
CA VAL A 11 8.37 9.84 8.99
C VAL A 11 6.85 9.86 9.17
N ALA A 12 6.34 10.15 10.38
CA ALA A 12 4.90 10.23 10.66
C ALA A 12 4.11 11.09 9.64
N PRO A 13 4.48 12.37 9.41
CA PRO A 13 3.70 13.23 8.53
C PRO A 13 3.80 12.84 7.05
N VAL A 14 4.94 12.31 6.60
CA VAL A 14 5.12 11.85 5.20
C VAL A 14 4.41 10.52 4.94
N TRP A 15 4.31 9.65 5.94
CA TRP A 15 3.54 8.42 5.85
C TRP A 15 2.05 8.68 5.64
N ASP A 16 1.46 9.55 6.46
CA ASP A 16 0.04 9.93 6.38
C ASP A 16 -0.29 10.61 5.04
N GLY A 17 0.63 11.45 4.55
CA GLY A 17 0.56 12.02 3.21
C GLY A 17 0.57 10.95 2.11
N ASN A 18 1.45 9.95 2.18
CA ASN A 18 1.53 8.88 1.18
C ASN A 18 0.23 8.07 1.08
N GLU A 19 -0.43 7.78 2.21
CA GLU A 19 -1.71 7.08 2.18
C GLU A 19 -2.80 7.93 1.54
N THR A 20 -2.84 9.21 1.87
CA THR A 20 -3.76 10.18 1.27
C THR A 20 -3.57 10.28 -0.25
N TRP A 21 -2.33 10.29 -0.74
CA TRP A 21 -2.04 10.32 -2.19
C TRP A 21 -2.55 9.07 -2.92
N ILE A 22 -2.42 7.89 -2.33
CA ILE A 22 -2.93 6.63 -2.93
C ILE A 22 -4.46 6.68 -3.02
N VAL A 23 -5.13 7.09 -1.95
CA VAL A 23 -6.60 7.21 -1.92
C VAL A 23 -7.08 8.26 -2.91
N LEU A 24 -6.42 9.41 -2.97
CA LEU A 24 -6.72 10.48 -3.91
C LEU A 24 -6.49 10.02 -5.36
N GLY A 25 -5.45 9.23 -5.64
CA GLY A 25 -5.21 8.64 -6.94
C GLY A 25 -6.36 7.73 -7.39
N GLY A 26 -6.84 6.85 -6.51
CA GLY A 26 -8.00 6.00 -6.77
C GLY A 26 -9.29 6.81 -7.00
N ALA A 27 -9.55 7.80 -6.13
CA ALA A 27 -10.74 8.65 -6.22
C ALA A 27 -10.75 9.54 -7.47
N SER A 28 -9.59 10.10 -7.84
CA SER A 28 -9.44 10.91 -9.05
C SER A 28 -9.61 10.06 -10.32
N LEU A 29 -9.07 8.83 -10.33
CA LEU A 29 -9.28 7.89 -11.43
C LEU A 29 -10.76 7.52 -11.58
N PHE A 30 -11.45 7.27 -10.45
CA PHE A 30 -12.89 7.01 -10.45
C PHE A 30 -13.69 8.20 -10.99
N GLY A 31 -13.35 9.43 -10.57
CA GLY A 31 -14.06 10.64 -10.99
C GLY A 31 -13.79 11.05 -12.44
N ALA A 32 -12.55 10.90 -12.92
CA ALA A 32 -12.16 11.30 -14.27
C ALA A 32 -12.40 10.20 -15.33
N PHE A 33 -12.15 8.93 -14.98
CA PHE A 33 -12.21 7.79 -15.90
C PHE A 33 -12.86 6.55 -15.26
N PRO A 34 -14.19 6.55 -15.06
CA PRO A 34 -14.91 5.46 -14.37
C PRO A 34 -14.71 4.07 -15.00
N MET A 35 -14.65 4.01 -16.34
CA MET A 35 -14.44 2.75 -17.08
C MET A 35 -13.04 2.18 -16.86
N ALA A 36 -12.02 3.03 -16.85
CA ALA A 36 -10.64 2.59 -16.58
C ALA A 36 -10.53 2.12 -15.13
N TYR A 37 -11.15 2.84 -14.19
CA TYR A 37 -11.21 2.44 -12.78
C TYR A 37 -11.81 1.04 -12.59
N ALA A 38 -12.93 0.73 -13.25
CA ALA A 38 -13.58 -0.58 -13.13
C ALA A 38 -12.65 -1.73 -13.55
N VAL A 39 -11.99 -1.60 -14.71
CA VAL A 39 -11.07 -2.62 -15.23
C VAL A 39 -9.83 -2.74 -14.34
N ILE A 40 -9.23 -1.61 -13.93
CA ILE A 40 -8.00 -1.60 -13.14
C ILE A 40 -8.23 -2.20 -11.76
N ILE A 41 -9.31 -1.83 -11.07
CA ILE A 41 -9.64 -2.37 -9.75
C ILE A 41 -9.92 -3.87 -9.83
N GLU A 42 -10.67 -4.31 -10.84
CA GLU A 42 -10.95 -5.74 -11.03
C GLU A 42 -9.66 -6.54 -11.25
N ALA A 43 -8.82 -6.08 -12.18
CA ALA A 43 -7.53 -6.71 -12.49
C ALA A 43 -6.57 -6.73 -11.29
N LEU A 44 -6.52 -5.64 -10.52
CA LEU A 44 -5.60 -5.46 -9.41
C LEU A 44 -6.21 -5.77 -8.03
N THR A 45 -7.34 -6.47 -7.98
CA THR A 45 -8.05 -6.74 -6.71
C THR A 45 -7.13 -7.40 -5.68
N ILE A 46 -6.41 -8.46 -6.07
CA ILE A 46 -5.47 -9.18 -5.20
C ILE A 46 -4.31 -8.27 -4.74
N PRO A 47 -3.50 -7.69 -5.64
CA PRO A 47 -2.34 -6.90 -5.22
C PRO A 47 -2.73 -5.65 -4.43
N LEU A 48 -3.81 -4.95 -4.79
CA LEU A 48 -4.28 -3.77 -4.05
C LEU A 48 -4.79 -4.14 -2.65
N THR A 49 -5.49 -5.25 -2.52
CA THR A 49 -5.96 -5.73 -1.21
C THR A 49 -4.79 -6.09 -0.29
N LEU A 50 -3.80 -6.82 -0.82
CA LEU A 50 -2.59 -7.17 -0.06
C LEU A 50 -1.75 -5.94 0.29
N MET A 51 -1.67 -4.97 -0.61
CA MET A 51 -1.04 -3.67 -0.34
C MET A 51 -1.75 -2.93 0.78
N LEU A 52 -3.08 -2.88 0.78
CA LEU A 52 -3.87 -2.25 1.85
C LEU A 52 -3.63 -2.92 3.20
N ILE A 53 -3.62 -4.25 3.25
CA ILE A 53 -3.32 -5.00 4.48
C ILE A 53 -1.90 -4.65 4.98
N ALA A 54 -0.92 -4.59 4.09
CA ALA A 54 0.46 -4.21 4.43
C ALA A 54 0.55 -2.76 4.95
N LEU A 55 -0.20 -1.83 4.36
CA LEU A 55 -0.30 -0.43 4.79
C LEU A 55 -0.91 -0.32 6.20
N ILE A 56 -2.01 -1.02 6.46
CA ILE A 56 -2.64 -1.09 7.79
C ILE A 56 -1.64 -1.65 8.81
N PHE A 57 -0.98 -2.76 8.48
CA PHE A 57 -0.01 -3.36 9.39
C PHE A 57 1.17 -2.42 9.69
N ARG A 58 1.63 -1.68 8.68
CA ARG A 58 2.66 -0.64 8.82
C ARG A 58 2.20 0.49 9.73
N GLY A 59 0.96 0.97 9.59
CA GLY A 59 0.38 2.03 10.44
C GLY A 59 0.17 1.58 11.89
N VAL A 60 -0.38 0.38 12.09
CA VAL A 60 -0.53 -0.22 13.43
C VAL A 60 0.83 -0.40 14.09
N ALA A 61 1.84 -0.91 13.37
CA ALA A 61 3.18 -1.06 13.91
C ALA A 61 3.80 0.29 14.31
N PHE A 62 3.52 1.34 13.54
CA PHE A 62 3.95 2.70 13.86
C PHE A 62 3.30 3.22 15.15
N GLU A 63 1.97 3.15 15.27
CA GLU A 63 1.25 3.67 16.45
C GLU A 63 1.57 2.86 17.73
N PHE A 64 1.66 1.53 17.62
CA PHE A 64 2.02 0.67 18.75
C PHE A 64 3.47 0.83 19.17
N ARG A 65 4.39 1.18 18.25
CA ARG A 65 5.78 1.51 18.61
C ARG A 65 5.86 2.73 19.53
N PHE A 66 4.99 3.73 19.36
CA PHE A 66 4.93 4.90 20.24
C PHE A 66 4.37 4.59 21.63
N LYS A 67 3.55 3.53 21.76
CA LYS A 67 2.89 3.15 23.02
C LYS A 67 3.57 1.98 23.73
N ALA A 68 4.51 1.27 23.10
CA ALA A 68 5.10 0.03 23.64
C ALA A 68 6.23 0.29 24.67
N LEU A 69 6.19 -0.46 25.78
CA LEU A 69 7.31 -0.59 26.73
C LEU A 69 8.55 -1.22 26.06
N GLU A 70 9.74 -0.89 26.58
CA GLU A 70 11.07 -1.22 26.02
C GLU A 70 11.25 -2.68 25.53
N ASN A 71 10.57 -3.65 26.15
CA ASN A 71 10.70 -5.07 25.80
C ASN A 71 10.05 -5.47 24.46
N HIS A 72 9.08 -4.72 23.92
CA HIS A 72 8.40 -5.06 22.66
C HIS A 72 8.83 -4.22 21.46
N LEU A 73 9.71 -3.23 21.65
CA LEU A 73 10.20 -2.34 20.59
C LEU A 73 10.81 -3.11 19.40
N LYS A 74 11.60 -4.16 19.66
CA LYS A 74 12.25 -4.97 18.60
C LYS A 74 11.24 -5.74 17.74
N PHE A 75 10.10 -6.13 18.30
CA PHE A 75 9.04 -6.81 17.56
C PHE A 75 8.33 -5.83 16.63
N TRP A 76 7.96 -4.65 17.16
CA TRP A 76 7.31 -3.60 16.37
C TRP A 76 8.22 -3.00 15.29
N ASP A 77 9.52 -2.84 15.57
CA ASP A 77 10.53 -2.47 14.56
C ASP A 77 10.56 -3.48 13.40
N ARG A 78 10.53 -4.79 13.69
CA ARG A 78 10.49 -5.84 12.65
C ARG A 78 9.18 -5.81 11.87
N SER A 79 8.05 -5.65 12.55
CA SER A 79 6.72 -5.54 11.92
C SER A 79 6.65 -4.34 10.97
N PHE A 80 7.22 -3.20 11.36
CA PHE A 80 7.30 -2.02 10.50
C PHE A 80 8.15 -2.25 9.25
N ILE A 81 9.29 -2.94 9.38
CA ILE A 81 10.16 -3.28 8.25
C ILE A 81 9.43 -4.23 7.29
N VAL A 82 8.81 -5.29 7.81
CA VAL A 82 8.08 -6.27 6.99
C VAL A 82 6.91 -5.61 6.27
N GLY A 83 6.11 -4.79 6.97
CA GLY A 83 5.01 -4.03 6.37
C GLY A 83 5.51 -3.11 5.25
N SER A 84 6.62 -2.41 5.46
CA SER A 84 7.20 -1.51 4.46
C SER A 84 7.72 -2.24 3.21
N ILE A 85 8.36 -3.40 3.39
CA ILE A 85 8.82 -4.25 2.28
C ILE A 85 7.63 -4.75 1.48
N LEU A 86 6.59 -5.27 2.15
CA LEU A 86 5.37 -5.76 1.48
C LEU A 86 4.66 -4.65 0.72
N THR A 87 4.48 -3.46 1.31
CA THR A 87 3.88 -2.31 0.62
C THR A 87 4.67 -1.96 -0.65
N THR A 88 5.99 -1.86 -0.55
CA THR A 88 6.85 -1.51 -1.70
C THR A 88 6.80 -2.57 -2.79
N PHE A 89 6.78 -3.85 -2.41
CA PHE A 89 6.67 -4.97 -3.33
C PHE A 89 5.34 -4.97 -4.09
N PHE A 90 4.20 -4.82 -3.40
CA PHE A 90 2.91 -4.76 -4.06
C PHE A 90 2.72 -3.50 -4.91
N GLN A 91 3.29 -2.37 -4.52
CA GLN A 91 3.34 -1.18 -5.39
C GLN A 91 4.11 -1.47 -6.68
N GLY A 92 5.23 -2.20 -6.60
CA GLY A 92 5.98 -2.68 -7.77
C GLY A 92 5.14 -3.57 -8.68
N ILE A 93 4.38 -4.52 -8.11
CA ILE A 93 3.45 -5.38 -8.87
C ILE A 93 2.37 -4.55 -9.56
N VAL A 94 1.75 -3.61 -8.84
CA VAL A 94 0.70 -2.74 -9.40
C VAL A 94 1.23 -1.96 -10.59
N VAL A 95 2.39 -1.31 -10.45
CA VAL A 95 3.00 -0.55 -11.55
C VAL A 95 3.41 -1.47 -12.70
N GLY A 96 4.00 -2.63 -12.40
CA GLY A 96 4.39 -3.63 -13.40
C GLY A 96 3.19 -4.13 -14.22
N ALA A 97 2.09 -4.48 -13.56
CA ALA A 97 0.86 -4.92 -14.21
C ALA A 97 0.22 -3.81 -15.06
N VAL A 98 0.24 -2.57 -14.60
CA VAL A 98 -0.22 -1.41 -15.38
C VAL A 98 0.63 -1.21 -16.64
N ILE A 99 1.95 -1.39 -16.57
CA ILE A 99 2.86 -1.28 -17.72
C ILE A 99 2.68 -2.46 -18.69
N GLN A 100 2.52 -3.67 -18.17
CA GLN A 100 2.30 -4.89 -18.96
C GLN A 100 0.95 -4.85 -19.69
N GLY A 101 -0.01 -4.11 -19.13
CA GLY A 101 -1.35 -3.95 -19.68
C GLY A 101 -2.28 -5.10 -19.27
N PHE A 102 -3.58 -4.84 -19.33
CA PHE A 102 -4.60 -5.81 -18.95
C PHE A 102 -5.24 -6.45 -20.18
N THR A 103 -5.50 -7.76 -20.13
CA THR A 103 -6.31 -8.45 -21.14
C THR A 103 -7.78 -8.11 -20.92
N VAL A 104 -8.33 -7.29 -21.82
CA VAL A 104 -9.71 -6.77 -21.73
C VAL A 104 -10.51 -7.26 -22.94
N GLU A 105 -11.65 -7.90 -22.70
CA GLU A 105 -12.62 -8.26 -23.75
C GLU A 105 -13.97 -7.60 -23.42
N ASN A 106 -14.61 -6.96 -24.40
CA ASN A 106 -15.88 -6.23 -24.21
C ASN A 106 -15.86 -5.19 -23.05
N ARG A 107 -14.71 -4.58 -22.78
CA ARG A 107 -14.49 -3.62 -21.66
C ARG A 107 -14.59 -4.25 -20.27
N VAL A 108 -14.52 -5.57 -20.18
CA VAL A 108 -14.45 -6.35 -18.94
C VAL A 108 -13.07 -6.97 -18.84
N PHE A 109 -12.52 -7.06 -17.64
CA PHE A 109 -11.27 -7.76 -17.42
C PHE A 109 -11.49 -9.27 -17.62
N VAL A 110 -10.71 -9.90 -18.52
CA VAL A 110 -10.83 -11.34 -18.84
C VAL A 110 -9.55 -12.10 -18.50
N GLY A 111 -8.51 -11.40 -18.05
CA GLY A 111 -7.27 -12.02 -17.58
C GLY A 111 -7.44 -12.81 -16.29
N SER A 112 -6.49 -13.70 -16.00
CA SER A 112 -6.34 -14.24 -14.64
C SER A 112 -5.81 -13.14 -13.72
N GLN A 113 -6.21 -13.13 -12.44
CA GLN A 113 -5.69 -12.17 -11.44
C GLN A 113 -4.19 -12.36 -11.13
N LEU A 114 -3.55 -13.35 -11.77
CA LEU A 114 -2.11 -13.66 -11.67
C LEU A 114 -1.37 -13.51 -13.01
N ASP A 115 -2.05 -13.14 -14.10
CA ASP A 115 -1.46 -12.93 -15.44
C ASP A 115 -0.97 -11.49 -15.65
#